data_AF-A0A7V9WKK4-F1
#
_entry.id   AF-A0A7V9WKK4-F1
#
_cell.length_a   1.000
_cell.length_b   1.000
_cell.length_c   1.000
_cell.angle_alpha   90.00
_cell.angle_beta   90.00
_cell.angle_gamma   90.00
#
_symmetry.space_group_name_H-M   'P 1'
#
loop_
_entity.id
_entity.type
_entity.pdbx_description
1 polymer ?
#
loop_
_entity_poly.entity_id
_entity_poly.type
_entity_poly.pdbx_seq_one_letter_code
_entity_poly.pdbx_strand_id
1 'polypeptide(L)' 'MRLAVLAATIGACIVVAMVLFGSPAAYSVKLNFQNAGQLVKGNVVDVGGADAGLVKGFEITPDGQAEVEIQV' A
#
# COMPACT_ATOMS: atom_id res chain seq x y z
N MET A 1 33.29 21.82 -17.34
CA MET A 1 32.79 20.53 -17.87
C MET A 1 32.67 19.44 -16.80
N ARG A 2 33.72 19.13 -16.02
CA ARG A 2 33.68 18.09 -14.96
C ARG A 2 32.56 18.28 -13.92
N LEU A 3 32.32 19.52 -13.48
CA LEU A 3 31.29 19.83 -12.48
C LEU A 3 29.86 19.60 -13.02
N ALA A 4 29.62 19.89 -14.30
CA ALA A 4 28.33 19.67 -14.94
C ALA A 4 28.02 18.18 -15.10
N VAL A 5 29.02 17.38 -15.46
CA VAL A 5 28.90 15.92 -15.54
C VAL A 5 28.61 15.32 -14.17
N LEU A 6 29.29 15.80 -13.12
CA LEU A 6 29.06 15.34 -11.75
C LEU A 6 27.64 15.67 -11.27
N ALA A 7 27.18 16.91 -11.49
CA ALA A 7 25.83 17.33 -11.13
C ALA A 7 24.76 16.52 -11.87
N ALA A 8 24.94 16.29 -13.18
CA ALA A 8 24.02 15.47 -13.97
C ALA A 8 23.94 14.02 -13.46
N THR A 9 25.09 13.44 -13.10
CA THR A 9 25.15 12.06 -12.58
C THR A 9 24.44 11.94 -11.23
N ILE A 10 24.69 12.87 -10.31
CA ILE A 10 24.01 12.89 -9.01
C ILE A 10 22.50 13.07 -9.18
N GLY A 11 22.08 13.98 -10.06
CA GLY A 11 20.66 14.19 -10.37
C GLY A 11 19.99 12.91 -10.90
N ALA A 12 20.63 12.20 -11.83
CA ALA A 12 20.13 10.95 -12.35
C ALA A 12 19.97 9.88 -11.26
N CYS A 13 20.95 9.74 -10.37
CA CYS A 13 20.86 8.81 -9.23
C CYS A 13 19.68 9.13 -8.30
N ILE A 14 19.42 10.40 -8.03
CA ILE A 14 18.29 10.83 -7.18
C ILE A 14 16.96 10.47 -7.84
N VAL A 15 16.81 10.74 -9.14
CA VAL A 15 15.58 10.41 -9.88
C VAL A 15 15.34 8.90 -9.86
N VAL A 16 16.38 8.10 -10.12
CA VAL A 16 16.28 6.63 -10.06
C VAL A 16 15.89 6.16 -8.66
N ALA A 17 16.49 6.72 -7.61
CA ALA A 17 16.13 6.40 -6.23
C ALA A 17 14.66 6.74 -5.93
N MET A 18 14.16 7.89 -6.39
CA MET A 18 12.76 8.25 -6.21
C MET A 18 11.79 7.33 -6.96
N VAL A 19 12.16 6.85 -8.15
CA VAL A 19 11.31 5.93 -8.91
C VAL A 19 11.30 4.52 -8.31
N LEU A 20 12.46 4.05 -7.81
CA LEU A 20 12.57 2.70 -7.24
C LEU A 20 12.04 2.59 -5.80
N PHE A 21 12.19 3.66 -5.01
CA PHE A 21 11.83 3.65 -3.58
C PHE A 21 10.69 4.60 -3.22
N GLY A 22 10.18 5.38 -4.17
CA GLY A 22 8.99 6.19 -3.96
C GLY A 22 7.76 5.30 -3.86
N SER A 23 7.26 5.09 -2.65
CA SER A 23 5.95 4.45 -2.48
C SER A 23 4.85 5.39 -2.99
N PRO A 24 3.90 4.89 -3.82
CA PRO A 24 2.68 5.63 -4.09
C PRO A 24 1.94 5.94 -2.79
N ALA A 25 1.20 7.04 -2.75
CA ALA A 25 0.43 7.42 -1.57
C ALA A 25 -0.58 6.31 -1.24
N ALA A 26 -0.47 5.74 -0.04
CA ALA A 26 -1.34 4.68 0.39
C ALA A 26 -2.78 5.19 0.52
N TYR A 27 -3.75 4.44 0.00
CA TYR A 27 -5.17 4.76 0.07
C TYR A 27 -5.92 3.73 0.90
N SER A 28 -6.88 4.20 1.71
CA SER A 28 -7.71 3.34 2.54
C SER A 28 -9.02 2.98 1.82
N VAL A 29 -9.39 1.71 1.83
CA VAL A 29 -10.66 1.21 1.29
C VAL A 29 -11.40 0.43 2.38
N LYS A 30 -12.71 0.63 2.45
CA LYS A 30 -13.62 -0.14 3.30
C LYS A 30 -14.39 -1.13 2.45
N LEU A 31 -14.36 -2.40 2.84
CA LEU A 31 -15.00 -3.51 2.14
C LEU A 31 -16.01 -4.17 3.08
N ASN A 32 -17.25 -4.36 2.62
CA ASN A 32 -18.29 -5.04 3.39
C ASN A 32 -18.42 -6.49 2.95
N PHE A 33 -18.20 -7.41 3.90
CA PHE A 33 -18.33 -8.85 3.71
C PHE A 33 -19.49 -9.39 4.54
N GLN A 34 -20.19 -10.40 4.03
CA GLN A 34 -21.24 -11.10 4.79
C GLN A 34 -20.68 -11.90 5.99
N ASN A 35 -19.39 -12.25 5.96
CA ASN A 35 -18.73 -12.98 7.04
C ASN A 35 -17.25 -12.60 7.12
N ALA A 36 -16.75 -12.28 8.31
CA ALA A 36 -15.35 -11.89 8.58
C ALA A 36 -14.39 -13.08 8.72
N GLY A 37 -14.69 -14.24 8.13
CA GLY A 37 -14.07 -15.53 8.43
C GLY A 37 -12.55 -15.47 8.70
N GLN A 38 -12.17 -15.64 9.98
CA GLN A 38 -10.79 -15.61 10.49
C GLN A 38 -9.89 -14.44 10.00
N LEU A 39 -10.47 -13.32 9.59
CA LEU A 39 -9.69 -12.12 9.28
C LEU A 39 -9.08 -11.55 10.55
N VAL A 40 -7.76 -11.42 10.56
CA VAL A 40 -7.00 -10.83 11.66
C VAL A 40 -6.38 -9.52 11.20
N LYS A 41 -6.23 -8.57 12.12
CA LYS A 41 -5.50 -7.33 11.85
C LYS A 41 -4.07 -7.67 11.47
N GLY A 42 -3.55 -7.05 10.40
CA GLY A 42 -2.20 -7.31 9.89
C GLY A 42 -2.12 -8.42 8.83
N ASN A 43 -3.24 -9.01 8.40
CA ASN A 43 -3.24 -9.87 7.23
C ASN A 43 -2.81 -9.10 5.97
N VAL A 44 -2.02 -9.77 5.12
CA VAL A 44 -1.61 -9.26 3.81
C VAL A 44 -2.81 -9.24 2.87
N VAL A 45 -2.97 -8.13 2.15
CA VAL A 45 -3.92 -7.98 1.06
C VAL A 45 -3.21 -8.39 -0.21
N ASP A 46 -3.64 -9.50 -0.81
CA ASP A 46 -3.11 -9.98 -2.07
C ASP A 46 -4.03 -9.55 -3.22
N VAL A 47 -3.44 -8.91 -4.24
CA VAL A 47 -4.12 -8.62 -5.50
C VAL A 47 -3.36 -9.29 -6.64
N GLY A 48 -3.89 -10.42 -7.13
CA GLY A 48 -3.33 -11.11 -8.30
C GLY A 48 -1.99 -11.80 -8.07
N GLY A 49 -1.69 -12.19 -6.83
CA GLY A 49 -0.44 -12.84 -6.39
C GLY A 49 0.64 -11.88 -5.88
N ALA A 50 0.31 -10.59 -5.72
CA ALA A 50 1.22 -9.56 -5.25
C ALA A 50 0.73 -8.94 -3.94
N ASP A 51 1.66 -8.71 -3.00
CA ASP A 51 1.40 -7.95 -1.78
C ASP A 51 1.02 -6.52 -2.17
N ALA A 52 -0.25 -6.21 -2.01
CA ALA A 52 -0.84 -4.93 -2.32
C ALA A 52 -1.02 -4.08 -1.06
N GLY A 53 -0.80 -4.62 0.14
CA GLY A 53 -1.01 -3.85 1.36
C GLY A 53 -1.48 -4.68 2.56
N LEU A 54 -2.08 -4.01 3.53
CA LEU A 54 -2.36 -4.60 4.84
C LEU A 54 -3.78 -4.32 5.31
N VAL A 55 -4.39 -5.31 5.96
CA VAL A 55 -5.64 -5.16 6.71
C VAL A 55 -5.35 -4.34 7.97
N LYS A 56 -5.96 -3.16 8.08
CA LYS A 56 -5.84 -2.26 9.24
C LYS A 56 -6.80 -2.63 10.36
N GLY A 57 -8.00 -3.03 10.00
CA GLY A 57 -9.06 -3.26 10.98
C GLY A 57 -10.27 -3.94 10.40
N PHE A 58 -11.14 -4.37 11.29
CA PHE A 58 -12.48 -4.81 10.95
C PHE A 58 -13.44 -4.39 12.07
N GLU A 59 -14.66 -4.04 11.68
CA GLU A 59 -15.79 -3.75 12.56
C GLU A 59 -17.01 -4.54 12.11
N ILE A 60 -17.93 -4.83 13.04
CA ILE A 60 -19.21 -5.42 12.71
C ILE A 60 -20.23 -4.29 12.55
N THR A 61 -20.83 -4.18 11.38
CA THR A 61 -21.85 -3.17 11.09
C THR A 61 -23.15 -3.50 11.84
N PRO A 62 -24.05 -2.51 12.02
CA PRO A 62 -25.34 -2.74 12.69
C PRO A 62 -26.20 -3.82 12.04
N ASP A 63 -26.01 -4.05 10.74
CA ASP A 63 -26.70 -5.07 9.95
C ASP A 63 -26.07 -6.47 10.09
N GLY A 64 -25.06 -6.62 10.95
CA GLY A 64 -24.36 -7.89 11.20
C GLY A 64 -23.31 -8.25 10.13
N GLN A 65 -22.93 -7.31 9.27
CA GLN A 65 -21.90 -7.51 8.25
C GLN A 65 -20.51 -7.17 8.80
N ALA A 66 -19.47 -7.67 8.16
CA ALA A 66 -18.09 -7.36 8.51
C ALA A 66 -17.55 -6.27 7.59
N GLU A 67 -17.33 -5.07 8.14
CA GLU A 67 -16.63 -4.00 7.44
C GLU A 67 -15.13 -4.17 7.69
N VAL A 68 -14.34 -4.30 6.63
CA VAL A 68 -12.88 -4.49 6.69
C VAL A 68 -12.21 -3.28 6.08
N GLU A 69 -11.30 -2.66 6.82
CA GLU A 69 -10.47 -1.57 6.35
C GLU A 69 -9.11 -2.10 5.89
N ILE A 70 -8.78 -1.84 4.63
CA ILE A 70 -7.50 -2.16 4.02
C ILE A 70 -6.79 -0.88 3.60
N GLN A 71 -5.46 -0.90 3.68
CA GLN A 71 -4.61 0.12 3.12
C GLN A 71 -3.76 -0.50 2.01
N VAL A 72 -3.82 0.12 0.82
CA VAL A 72 -3.13 -0.28 -0.41
C VAL A 72 -2.23 0.85 -0.88
#